data_AF-A0A7W5NIK4-F1
#
_entry.id   AF-A0A7W5NIK4-F1
#
_cell.length_a   1.000
_cell.length_b   1.000
_cell.length_c   1.000
_cell.angle_alpha   90.00
_cell.angle_beta   90.00
_cell.angle_gamma   90.00
#
_symmetry.space_group_name_H-M   'P 1'
#
loop_
_entity.id
_entity.type
_entity.pdbx_description
1 polymer ?
#
loop_
_entity_poly.entity_id
_entity_poly.type
_entity_poly.pdbx_seq_one_letter_code
_entity_poly.pdbx_strand_id
1 'polypeptide(L)'
;MKILFASAFAALVVAASPLAQAQTASAAAPQQECSIGRVSGVGGAAASMREYLALPERDRYRYFSDHQIDCQVDDDGHATRCVGLVNLRKDKVSVYDDSDPTTTTVVARVELEHGTYPIIIVVRKQDMTCDE
;
A
#
# COMPACT_ATOMS: atom_id res chain seq x y z
N MET A 1 0.83 32.74 72.49
CA MET A 1 0.86 33.11 71.05
C MET A 1 0.68 31.85 70.23
N LYS A 2 -0.16 31.94 69.20
CA LYS A 2 -0.85 30.84 68.53
C LYS A 2 0.02 30.32 67.37
N ILE A 3 0.04 29.01 67.22
CA ILE A 3 0.97 28.20 66.42
C ILE A 3 0.50 28.20 64.97
N LEU A 4 1.39 28.46 64.01
CA LEU A 4 1.16 28.17 62.60
C LEU A 4 2.34 27.35 62.07
N PHE A 5 2.11 26.04 61.99
CA PHE A 5 2.97 25.08 61.32
C PHE A 5 2.83 25.26 59.80
N ALA A 6 3.85 25.81 59.17
CA ALA A 6 4.02 25.73 57.73
C ALA A 6 4.81 24.45 57.41
N SER A 7 4.11 23.35 57.14
CA SER A 7 4.71 22.12 56.62
C SER A 7 4.44 22.06 55.12
N ALA A 8 5.42 22.51 54.34
CA ALA A 8 5.40 22.36 52.89
C ALA A 8 5.85 20.93 52.55
N PHE A 9 4.88 20.06 52.20
CA PHE A 9 5.16 18.78 51.58
C PHE A 9 5.56 19.01 50.12
N ALA A 10 6.86 19.04 49.84
CA ALA A 10 7.38 18.92 48.49
C ALA A 10 7.45 17.44 48.12
N ALA A 11 6.44 16.94 47.41
CA ALA A 11 6.48 15.62 46.79
C ALA A 11 7.37 15.69 45.54
N LEU A 12 8.63 15.27 45.67
CA LEU A 12 9.51 14.96 44.54
C LEU A 12 9.04 13.66 43.91
N VAL A 13 8.19 13.76 42.89
CA VAL A 13 7.89 12.62 42.02
C VAL A 13 9.05 12.51 41.03
N VAL A 14 10.04 11.67 41.35
CA VAL A 14 10.98 11.18 40.34
C VAL A 14 10.18 10.20 39.48
N ALA A 15 9.64 10.69 38.37
CA ALA A 15 9.16 9.83 37.30
C ALA A 15 10.38 9.14 36.69
N ALA A 16 10.72 7.95 37.19
CA ALA A 16 11.60 7.04 36.47
C ALA A 16 10.82 6.58 35.24
N SER A 17 11.06 7.22 34.10
CA SER A 17 10.64 6.69 32.80
C SER A 17 11.31 5.33 32.64
N PRO A 18 10.57 4.21 32.49
CA PRO A 18 11.17 3.08 31.81
C PRO A 18 11.47 3.60 30.40
N LEU A 19 12.76 3.71 30.06
CA LEU A 19 13.17 3.68 28.66
C LEU A 19 12.58 2.39 28.13
N ALA A 20 11.49 2.50 27.37
CA ALA A 20 10.97 1.43 26.57
C ALA A 20 12.06 1.11 25.54
N GLN A 21 13.00 0.25 25.91
CA GLN A 21 13.87 -0.43 24.98
C GLN A 21 12.96 -1.31 24.15
N ALA A 22 12.50 -0.76 23.02
CA ALA A 22 11.92 -1.53 21.95
C ALA A 22 12.99 -2.55 21.54
N GLN A 23 12.81 -3.77 22.01
CA GLN A 23 13.58 -4.93 21.61
C GLN A 23 13.24 -5.13 20.13
N THR A 24 14.06 -4.58 19.23
CA THR A 24 14.01 -4.96 17.83
C THR A 24 14.26 -6.44 17.77
N ALA A 25 13.20 -7.20 17.49
CA ALA A 25 13.26 -8.63 17.29
C ALA A 25 14.39 -8.95 16.30
N SER A 26 15.28 -9.84 16.71
CA SER A 26 16.33 -10.37 15.86
C SER A 26 15.72 -11.27 14.78
N ALA A 27 16.26 -11.13 13.57
CA ALA A 27 16.18 -12.03 12.43
C ALA A 27 14.83 -12.15 11.68
N ALA A 28 14.65 -11.25 10.71
CA ALA A 28 14.33 -11.66 9.36
C ALA A 28 15.43 -11.11 8.45
N ALA A 29 15.94 -11.91 7.50
CA ALA A 29 16.79 -11.40 6.43
C ALA A 29 16.14 -10.15 5.81
N PRO A 30 16.89 -9.11 5.40
CA PRO A 30 16.27 -7.97 4.75
C PRO A 30 15.54 -8.52 3.51
N GLN A 31 14.20 -8.49 3.52
CA GLN A 31 13.46 -8.61 2.27
C GLN A 31 14.01 -7.48 1.41
N GLN A 32 14.72 -7.86 0.35
CA GLN A 32 15.32 -6.89 -0.56
C GLN A 32 14.20 -5.96 -1.01
N GLU A 33 14.25 -4.70 -0.59
CA GLU A 33 13.18 -3.73 -0.84
C GLU A 33 13.07 -3.54 -2.35
N CYS A 34 12.05 -4.15 -2.93
CA CYS A 34 11.73 -4.03 -4.35
C CYS A 34 11.21 -2.60 -4.55
N SER A 35 12.04 -1.67 -5.02
CA SER A 35 11.60 -0.28 -5.28
C SER A 35 11.02 -0.13 -6.69
N ILE A 36 11.53 -0.93 -7.63
CA ILE A 36 11.13 -0.98 -9.02
C ILE A 36 10.96 -2.45 -9.43
N GLY A 37 9.89 -2.73 -10.15
CA GLY A 37 9.65 -4.07 -10.70
C GLY A 37 8.97 -4.01 -12.05
N ARG A 38 8.77 -5.19 -12.62
CA ARG A 38 7.92 -5.40 -13.78
C ARG A 38 6.76 -6.31 -13.41
N VAL A 39 5.58 -5.98 -13.92
CA VAL A 39 4.38 -6.78 -13.69
C VAL A 39 3.89 -7.40 -14.99
N SER A 40 3.57 -8.69 -14.94
CA SER A 40 2.94 -9.44 -16.02
C SER A 40 1.71 -10.15 -15.48
N GLY A 41 0.54 -9.53 -15.60
CA GLY A 41 -0.67 -10.06 -15.01
C GLY A 41 -1.75 -8.99 -14.83
N VAL A 42 -2.78 -9.35 -14.07
CA VAL A 42 -3.90 -8.44 -13.78
C VAL A 42 -3.58 -7.60 -12.55
N GLY A 43 -3.72 -6.29 -12.69
CA GLY A 43 -3.77 -5.34 -11.59
C GLY A 43 -5.07 -4.55 -11.60
N GLY A 44 -5.30 -3.73 -10.59
CA GLY A 44 -6.43 -2.80 -10.62
C GLY A 44 -6.66 -2.05 -9.33
N ALA A 45 -7.78 -1.34 -9.29
CA ALA A 45 -8.23 -0.68 -8.07
C ALA A 45 -8.40 -1.70 -6.93
N ALA A 46 -8.03 -1.34 -5.70
CA ALA A 46 -7.98 -2.30 -4.58
C ALA A 46 -9.31 -3.04 -4.34
N ALA A 47 -10.45 -2.35 -4.46
CA ALA A 47 -11.78 -2.96 -4.34
C ALA A 47 -12.05 -3.95 -5.49
N SER A 48 -11.85 -3.52 -6.74
CA SER A 48 -12.05 -4.35 -7.92
C SER A 48 -11.12 -5.56 -7.95
N MET A 49 -9.88 -5.41 -7.49
CA MET A 49 -8.92 -6.52 -7.39
C MET A 49 -9.33 -7.53 -6.32
N ARG A 50 -9.87 -7.08 -5.19
CA ARG A 50 -10.40 -7.97 -4.15
C ARG A 50 -11.57 -8.81 -4.68
N GLU A 51 -12.51 -8.18 -5.38
CA GLU A 51 -13.64 -8.86 -6.00
C GLU A 51 -13.17 -9.87 -7.05
N TYR A 52 -12.26 -9.46 -7.93
CA TYR A 52 -11.65 -10.32 -8.95
C TYR A 52 -10.98 -11.57 -8.36
N LEU A 53 -10.21 -11.40 -7.29
CA LEU A 53 -9.51 -12.51 -6.64
C LEU A 53 -10.45 -13.45 -5.88
N ALA A 54 -11.58 -12.94 -5.38
CA ALA A 54 -12.60 -13.74 -4.73
C ALA A 54 -13.41 -14.62 -5.69
N LEU A 55 -13.40 -14.31 -7.00
CA LEU A 55 -14.08 -15.11 -8.01
C LEU A 55 -13.36 -16.44 -8.31
N PRO A 56 -14.12 -17.50 -8.66
CA PRO A 56 -13.56 -18.69 -9.28
C PRO A 56 -12.80 -18.34 -10.57
N GLU A 57 -11.73 -19.07 -10.87
CA GLU A 57 -10.84 -18.74 -12.01
C GLU A 57 -11.57 -18.67 -13.36
N ARG A 58 -12.58 -19.53 -13.58
CA ARG A 58 -13.41 -19.52 -14.79
C ARG A 58 -14.20 -18.23 -14.99
N ASP A 59 -14.54 -17.54 -13.91
CA ASP A 59 -15.40 -16.35 -13.92
C ASP A 59 -14.57 -15.05 -13.99
N ARG A 60 -13.28 -15.13 -13.63
CA ARG A 60 -12.33 -14.02 -13.67
C ARG A 60 -12.20 -13.38 -15.05
N TYR A 61 -12.15 -14.18 -16.11
CA TYR A 61 -12.02 -13.65 -17.47
C TYR A 61 -13.19 -12.73 -17.86
N ARG A 62 -14.42 -13.14 -17.53
CA ARG A 62 -15.61 -12.35 -17.79
C ARG A 62 -15.60 -11.07 -16.96
N TYR A 63 -15.33 -11.20 -15.66
CA TYR A 63 -15.26 -10.04 -14.77
C TYR A 63 -14.21 -9.02 -15.26
N PHE A 64 -13.02 -9.46 -15.67
CA PHE A 64 -12.00 -8.59 -16.24
C PHE A 64 -12.50 -7.83 -17.48
N SER A 65 -13.20 -8.51 -18.37
CA SER A 65 -13.73 -7.91 -19.60
C SER A 65 -14.81 -6.87 -19.31
N ASP A 66 -15.65 -7.12 -18.30
CA ASP A 66 -16.76 -6.26 -17.92
C ASP A 66 -16.32 -5.05 -17.03
N HIS A 67 -15.13 -5.12 -16.41
CA HIS A 67 -14.63 -4.13 -15.44
C HIS A 67 -13.22 -3.67 -15.80
N GLN A 68 -13.05 -3.11 -16.99
CA GLN A 68 -11.78 -2.48 -17.37
C GLN A 68 -11.49 -1.23 -16.52
N ILE A 69 -10.20 -0.94 -16.37
CA ILE A 69 -9.74 0.20 -15.57
C ILE A 69 -10.32 1.49 -16.13
N ASP A 70 -10.89 2.29 -15.24
CA ASP A 70 -11.34 3.64 -15.54
C ASP A 70 -11.05 4.54 -14.34
N CYS A 71 -10.71 5.79 -14.60
CA CYS A 71 -10.33 6.75 -13.57
C CYS A 71 -10.88 8.14 -13.91
N GLN A 72 -11.19 8.91 -12.87
CA GLN A 72 -11.49 10.32 -13.02
C GLN A 72 -10.19 11.10 -13.18
N VAL A 73 -10.01 11.77 -14.31
CA VAL A 73 -8.87 12.68 -14.52
C VAL A 73 -9.32 14.09 -14.18
N ASP A 74 -8.60 14.76 -13.28
CA ASP A 74 -8.85 16.16 -12.93
C ASP A 74 -8.18 17.14 -13.91
N ASP A 75 -8.45 18.44 -13.71
CA ASP A 75 -7.94 19.51 -14.57
C ASP A 75 -6.40 19.62 -14.56
N ASP A 76 -5.75 19.13 -13.50
CA ASP A 76 -4.30 19.09 -13.35
C ASP A 76 -3.68 17.83 -14.00
N GLY A 77 -4.52 16.94 -14.55
CA GLY A 77 -4.11 15.71 -15.21
C GLY A 77 -3.79 14.56 -14.26
N HIS A 78 -4.29 14.60 -13.03
CA HIS A 78 -4.16 13.49 -12.09
C HIS A 78 -5.33 12.52 -12.22
N ALA A 79 -5.00 11.24 -12.40
CA ALA A 79 -5.99 10.17 -12.37
C ALA A 79 -6.30 9.77 -10.92
N THR A 80 -7.56 9.89 -10.55
CA THR A 80 -8.09 9.63 -9.21
C THR A 80 -9.34 8.76 -9.29
N ARG A 81 -9.81 8.26 -8.12
CA ARG A 81 -11.03 7.44 -8.01
C ARG A 81 -11.12 6.29 -9.01
N CYS A 82 -9.99 5.64 -9.29
CA CYS A 82 -9.93 4.53 -10.24
C CYS A 82 -10.78 3.34 -9.77
N VAL A 83 -11.42 2.69 -10.73
CA VAL A 83 -12.19 1.44 -10.58
C VAL A 83 -11.80 0.47 -11.69
N GLY A 84 -12.06 -0.82 -11.50
CA GLY A 84 -11.80 -1.84 -12.52
C GLY A 84 -10.38 -2.38 -12.49
N LEU A 85 -10.02 -3.04 -13.59
CA LEU A 85 -8.83 -3.88 -13.75
C LEU A 85 -8.08 -3.56 -15.04
N VAL A 86 -6.77 -3.75 -15.02
CA VAL A 86 -5.87 -3.57 -16.16
C VAL A 86 -4.99 -4.79 -16.31
N ASN A 87 -4.71 -5.18 -17.55
CA ASN A 87 -3.75 -6.24 -17.86
C ASN A 87 -2.39 -5.62 -18.16
N LEU A 88 -1.42 -5.88 -17.29
CA LEU A 88 -0.07 -5.37 -17.39
C LEU A 88 0.81 -6.35 -18.17
N ARG A 89 1.57 -5.85 -19.14
CA ARG A 89 2.32 -6.68 -20.09
C ARG A 89 3.83 -6.45 -19.99
N LYS A 90 4.42 -6.84 -18.86
CA LYS A 90 5.81 -6.53 -18.46
C LYS A 90 6.02 -5.04 -18.23
N ASP A 91 4.99 -4.37 -17.73
CA ASP A 91 5.03 -2.94 -17.48
C ASP A 91 5.91 -2.64 -16.28
N LYS A 92 6.75 -1.63 -16.44
CA LYS A 92 7.62 -1.14 -15.36
C LYS A 92 6.78 -0.38 -14.36
N VAL A 93 6.90 -0.75 -13.10
CA VAL A 93 6.15 -0.16 -11.99
C VAL A 93 7.10 0.25 -10.87
N SER A 94 6.66 1.23 -10.07
CA SER A 94 7.33 1.58 -8.81
C SER A 94 6.51 1.02 -7.66
N VAL A 95 7.15 0.34 -6.71
CA VAL A 95 6.46 -0.20 -5.56
C VAL A 95 6.13 0.92 -4.59
N TYR A 96 4.88 0.94 -4.14
CA TYR A 96 4.34 1.92 -3.20
C TYR A 96 4.18 1.32 -1.80
N ASP A 97 3.64 0.10 -1.71
CA ASP A 97 3.47 -0.63 -0.46
C ASP A 97 3.54 -2.14 -0.71
N ASP A 98 4.50 -2.81 -0.07
CA ASP A 98 4.75 -4.25 -0.18
C ASP A 98 4.40 -5.03 1.11
N SER A 99 3.64 -4.43 2.02
CA SER A 99 3.38 -5.02 3.35
C SER A 99 2.46 -6.24 3.33
N ASP A 100 1.54 -6.35 2.37
CA ASP A 100 0.65 -7.51 2.25
C ASP A 100 1.43 -8.76 1.79
N PRO A 101 1.16 -9.98 2.29
CA PRO A 101 1.92 -11.17 1.91
C PRO A 101 1.62 -11.69 0.49
N THR A 102 0.50 -11.29 -0.12
CA THR A 102 0.00 -11.87 -1.39
C THR A 102 -0.09 -10.86 -2.52
N THR A 103 -0.26 -9.60 -2.18
CA THR A 103 -0.42 -8.49 -3.10
C THR A 103 0.59 -7.39 -2.78
N THR A 104 0.80 -6.51 -3.74
CA THR A 104 1.65 -5.33 -3.57
C THR A 104 0.99 -4.17 -4.29
N THR A 105 1.12 -3.00 -3.70
CA THR A 105 0.58 -1.76 -4.26
C THR A 105 1.68 -1.08 -5.04
N VAL A 106 1.40 -0.72 -6.28
CA VAL A 106 2.39 -0.18 -7.21
C VAL A 106 1.83 1.05 -7.93
N VAL A 107 2.73 1.93 -8.36
CA VAL A 107 2.43 2.98 -9.33
C VAL A 107 2.71 2.43 -10.72
N ALA A 108 1.66 2.34 -11.54
CA ALA A 108 1.74 1.91 -12.93
C ALA A 108 1.23 3.01 -13.87
N ARG A 109 1.80 3.09 -15.07
CA ARG A 109 1.28 3.95 -16.14
C ARG A 109 0.23 3.17 -16.91
N VAL A 110 -1.01 3.64 -16.92
CA VAL A 110 -2.11 3.01 -17.66
C VAL A 110 -2.64 3.93 -18.73
N GLU A 111 -3.06 3.36 -19.84
CA GLU A 111 -3.75 4.06 -20.91
C GLU A 111 -5.23 4.23 -20.54
N LEU A 112 -5.68 5.48 -20.49
CA LEU A 112 -7.07 5.91 -20.34
C LEU A 112 -7.49 6.64 -21.62
N GLU A 113 -8.78 6.99 -21.75
CA GLU A 113 -9.36 7.59 -22.95
C GLU A 113 -8.58 8.82 -23.48
N HIS A 114 -8.04 9.64 -22.58
CA HIS A 114 -7.42 10.92 -22.92
C HIS A 114 -5.88 10.93 -22.77
N GLY A 115 -5.25 9.78 -22.50
CA GLY A 115 -3.79 9.71 -22.36
C GLY A 115 -3.30 8.61 -21.42
N THR A 116 -2.02 8.68 -21.07
CA THR A 116 -1.38 7.72 -20.16
C THR A 116 -1.11 8.37 -18.81
N TYR A 117 -1.68 7.80 -17.74
CA TYR A 117 -1.64 8.38 -16.40
C TYR A 117 -0.98 7.44 -15.40
N PRO A 118 -0.13 7.96 -14.49
CA PRO A 118 0.34 7.17 -13.36
C PRO A 118 -0.80 6.99 -12.36
N ILE A 119 -1.10 5.73 -12.02
CA ILE A 119 -2.12 5.40 -11.02
C ILE A 119 -1.58 4.39 -10.01
N ILE A 120 -2.13 4.44 -8.80
CA ILE A 120 -1.86 3.46 -7.75
C ILE A 120 -2.82 2.30 -7.91
N ILE A 121 -2.29 1.10 -8.14
CA ILE A 121 -3.06 -0.13 -8.32
C ILE A 121 -2.46 -1.25 -7.48
N VAL A 122 -3.29 -2.25 -7.20
CA VAL A 122 -2.89 -3.48 -6.52
C VAL A 122 -2.63 -4.55 -7.57
N VAL A 123 -1.52 -5.28 -7.40
CA VAL A 123 -1.15 -6.43 -8.23
C VAL A 123 -0.82 -7.63 -7.32
N ARG A 124 -0.84 -8.85 -7.86
CA ARG A 124 -0.36 -10.02 -7.11
C ARG A 124 1.17 -10.06 -7.10
N LYS A 125 1.77 -10.40 -5.96
CA LYS A 125 3.24 -10.53 -5.85
C LYS A 125 3.82 -11.57 -6.82
N GLN A 126 3.10 -12.68 -7.00
CA GLN A 126 3.48 -13.73 -7.96
C GLN A 126 3.56 -13.26 -9.42
N ASP A 127 2.88 -12.15 -9.76
CA ASP A 127 2.85 -11.60 -11.11
C ASP A 127 3.91 -10.48 -11.27
N MET A 128 4.67 -10.18 -10.21
CA MET A 128 5.73 -9.17 -10.18
C MET A 128 7.12 -9.82 -10.16
N THR A 129 8.07 -9.19 -10.86
CA THR A 129 9.50 -9.50 -10.78
C THR A 129 10.26 -8.22 -10.46
N CYS A 130 11.12 -8.25 -9.45
CA CYS A 130 11.95 -7.09 -9.12
C CYS A 130 13.02 -6.88 -10.17
N ASP A 131 13.18 -5.63 -10.60
CA ASP A 131 14.37 -5.25 -11.38
C ASP A 131 15.57 -5.18 -10.41
N GLU A 132 16.77 -5.54 -10.88
CA GLU A 132 18.03 -5.43 -10.12
C GLU A 132 18.52 -3.98 -9.95
#